data_AF-A0A1K2HTF9-F1
#
_entry.id   AF-A0A1K2HTF9-F1
#
_cell.length_a   1.000
_cell.length_b   1.000
_cell.length_c   1.000
_cell.angle_alpha   90.00
_cell.angle_beta   90.00
_cell.angle_gamma   90.00
#
_symmetry.space_group_name_H-M   'P 1'
#
loop_
_entity.id
_entity.type
_entity.pdbx_description
1 polymer ?
#
loop_
_entity_poly.entity_id
_entity_poly.type
_entity_poly.pdbx_seq_one_letter_code
_entity_poly.pdbx_strand_id
1 'polypeptide(L)' 'MSIGVGMALGVAIGAAIGLAINNVTIGLGFGLALGAGLSGIWSVVTDDRD' A
#
# COMPACT_ATOMS: atom_id res chain seq x y z
N MET A 1 4.50 11.57 -5.21
CA MET A 1 4.60 10.11 -5.38
C MET A 1 3.33 9.71 -6.10
N SER A 2 3.44 9.20 -7.33
CA SER A 2 2.24 8.79 -8.05
C SER A 2 1.50 7.73 -7.27
N ILE A 3 0.17 7.75 -7.28
CA ILE A 3 -0.71 6.76 -6.63
C ILE A 3 -0.27 5.32 -6.98
N GLY A 4 0.20 5.11 -8.20
CA GLY A 4 0.72 3.81 -8.65
C GLY A 4 1.92 3.30 -7.84
N VAL A 5 2.78 4.16 -7.31
CA VAL A 5 3.93 3.74 -6.49
C VAL A 5 3.49 3.32 -5.09
N GLY A 6 2.52 4.03 -4.49
CA GLY A 6 1.93 3.64 -3.20
C GLY A 6 1.21 2.29 -3.28
N MET A 7 0.46 2.06 -4.37
CA MET A 7 -0.17 0.77 -4.64
C MET A 7 0.85 -0.34 -4.92
N ALA A 8 1.90 -0.08 -5.69
CA ALA A 8 2.94 -1.07 -5.96
C ALA A 8 3.67 -1.51 -4.69
N LEU A 9 4.00 -0.56 -3.80
CA LEU A 9 4.59 -0.88 -2.48
C LEU A 9 3.61 -1.65 -1.60
N GLY A 10 2.36 -1.21 -1.52
CA GLY A 10 1.33 -1.87 -0.72
C GLY A 10 1.10 -3.32 -1.14
N VAL A 11 0.99 -3.57 -2.44
CA VAL A 11 0.84 -4.93 -2.99
C VAL A 11 2.09 -5.78 -2.74
N ALA A 12 3.29 -5.23 -2.94
CA ALA A 12 4.53 -5.96 -2.70
C ALA A 12 4.70 -6.37 -1.23
N ILE A 13 4.45 -5.43 -0.31
CA ILE A 13 4.52 -5.68 1.15
C ILE A 13 3.40 -6.64 1.58
N GLY A 14 2.18 -6.44 1.09
CA GLY A 14 1.05 -7.31 1.40
C GLY A 14 1.22 -8.74 0.90
N ALA A 15 1.74 -8.92 -0.31
CA ALA A 15 2.05 -10.23 -0.86
C ALA A 15 3.17 -10.93 -0.06
N ALA A 16 4.22 -10.19 0.33
CA ALA A 16 5.31 -10.72 1.15
C ALA A 16 4.83 -11.15 2.55
N ILE A 17 4.01 -10.32 3.21
CA ILE A 17 3.42 -10.65 4.51
C ILE A 17 2.47 -11.83 4.36
N GLY A 18 1.57 -11.80 3.38
CA GLY A 18 0.60 -12.88 3.10
C GLY A 18 1.26 -14.23 2.85
N LEU A 19 2.40 -14.23 2.15
CA LEU A 19 3.20 -15.43 1.96
C LEU A 19 3.82 -15.90 3.29
N ALA A 20 4.33 -14.99 4.12
CA ALA A 20 4.92 -15.30 5.42
C ALA A 20 3.92 -15.91 6.42
N ILE A 21 2.65 -15.49 6.37
CA ILE A 21 1.57 -16.06 7.21
C ILE A 21 0.80 -17.20 6.54
N ASN A 22 1.24 -17.68 5.37
CA ASN A 22 0.53 -18.67 4.54
C ASN A 22 -0.96 -18.31 4.31
N ASN A 23 -1.25 -17.01 4.27
CA ASN A 23 -2.58 -16.47 4.05
C ASN A 23 -2.47 -15.24 3.14
N VAL A 24 -2.34 -15.54 1.85
CA VAL A 24 -2.16 -14.55 0.78
C VAL A 24 -3.37 -13.63 0.68
N THR A 25 -4.58 -14.13 0.95
CA THR A 25 -5.82 -13.34 0.92
C THR A 25 -5.79 -12.22 1.95
N ILE A 26 -5.45 -12.54 3.21
CA ILE A 26 -5.31 -11.53 4.27
C ILE A 26 -4.15 -10.59 3.95
N GLY A 27 -3.01 -11.12 3.49
CA GLY A 27 -1.84 -10.29 3.15
C GLY A 27 -2.10 -9.29 2.03
N LEU A 28 -2.74 -9.71 0.93
CA LEU A 28 -3.12 -8.80 -0.15
C LEU A 28 -4.18 -7.80 0.28
N GLY A 29 -5.18 -8.22 1.07
CA GLY A 29 -6.20 -7.31 1.60
C GLY A 29 -5.58 -6.22 2.48
N PHE A 30 -4.66 -6.59 3.36
CA PHE A 30 -3.92 -5.65 4.21
C PHE A 30 -2.97 -4.77 3.39
N GLY A 31 -2.25 -5.36 2.43
CA GLY A 31 -1.34 -4.63 1.55
C GLY A 31 -2.03 -3.59 0.68
N LEU A 32 -3.20 -3.91 0.12
CA LEU A 32 -4.03 -2.96 -0.61
C LEU A 32 -4.55 -1.83 0.29
N ALA A 33 -5.01 -2.16 1.49
CA ALA A 33 -5.48 -1.16 2.45
C ALA A 33 -4.34 -0.21 2.88
N LEU A 34 -3.15 -0.74 3.17
CA LEU A 34 -1.97 0.05 3.49
C LEU A 34 -1.47 0.86 2.28
N GLY A 35 -1.42 0.26 1.09
CA GLY A 35 -1.02 0.95 -0.15
C GLY A 35 -1.95 2.11 -0.50
N ALA A 36 -3.26 1.90 -0.40
CA ALA A 36 -4.28 2.94 -0.60
C ALA A 36 -4.19 4.03 0.47
N GLY A 37 -4.06 3.66 1.74
CA GLY A 37 -3.94 4.59 2.85
C GLY A 37 -2.67 5.44 2.76
N LEU A 38 -1.53 4.82 2.51
CA LEU A 38 -0.25 5.52 2.35
C LEU A 38 -0.29 6.45 1.14
N SER A 39 -0.87 6.00 0.02
CA SER A 39 -1.06 6.82 -1.17
C SER A 39 -1.96 8.02 -0.91
N GLY A 40 -3.05 7.86 -0.14
CA GLY A 40 -3.93 8.96 0.22
C GLY A 40 -3.26 9.98 1.13
N ILE A 41 -2.53 9.51 2.15
CA ILE A 41 -1.79 10.39 3.08
C ILE A 41 -0.69 11.15 2.32
N TRP A 42 0.05 10.47 1.43
CA TRP A 42 1.09 11.13 0.66
C TRP A 42 0.51 12.17 -0.30
N SER A 43 -0.64 11.87 -0.92
CA SER A 43 -1.36 12.85 -1.75
C SER A 43 -1.69 14.10 -0.95
N VAL A 44 -2.24 13.96 0.26
CA VAL A 44 -2.53 15.09 1.16
C VAL A 44 -1.25 15.82 1.60
N VAL A 45 -0.19 15.09 1.95
CA VAL A 45 1.09 15.68 2.39
C VAL A 45 1.83 16.40 1.25
N THR A 46 1.66 15.95 0.00
CA THR A 46 2.21 16.69 -1.15
C THR A 46 1.29 17.81 -1.64
N ASP A 47 0.00 17.75 -1.37
CA ASP A 47 -0.96 18.83 -1.65
C ASP A 47 -0.63 20.11 -0.86
N ASP A 48 -0.10 19.98 0.36
CA ASP A 48 0.39 21.09 1.20
C ASP A 48 1.72 21.73 0.72
N ARG A 49 2.33 21.22 -0.37
CA ARG A 49 3.68 21.62 -0.83
C ARG A 49 3.72 22.36 -2.18
N ASP A 50 2.57 22.68 -2.77
CA ASP A 50 2.46 23.51 -4.00
C ASP A 50 1.78 24.87 -3.72
#